data_AF-A0A1G1KRS4-F1
#
_entry.id   AF-A0A1G1KRS4-F1
#
_cell.length_a   1.000
_cell.length_b   1.000
_cell.length_c   1.000
_cell.angle_alpha   90.00
_cell.angle_beta   90.00
_cell.angle_gamma   90.00
#
_symmetry.space_group_name_H-M   'P 1'
#
loop_
_entity.id
_entity.type
_entity.pdbx_description
1 polymer ?
#
loop_
_entity_poly.entity_id
_entity_poly.type
_entity_poly.pdbx_seq_one_letter_code
_entity_poly.pdbx_strand_id
1 'polypeptide(L)'
;MLALTFQGRVLYSFFNSSVVVLIMSQITVSKSEAKMKKMFVGLVIVLWVAASFLPILSAAEENLDYTYGVVVSISQKSIQISEYDLEKGGKVNIDYKIDPAVELMNISSLQEISAGDNVAIEYSTNGEEKIAKSIEADKKFPGNR
;
A
#
# COMPACT_ATOMS: atom_id res chain seq x y z
N MET A 1 -28.66 22.27 -34.11
CA MET A 1 -28.49 21.36 -35.26
C MET A 1 -27.01 21.42 -35.64
N LEU A 2 -26.19 20.37 -35.65
CA LEU A 2 -26.36 18.93 -35.73
C LEU A 2 -25.21 18.28 -34.93
N ALA A 3 -25.46 17.12 -34.33
CA ALA A 3 -24.44 16.27 -33.71
C ALA A 3 -23.56 15.58 -34.78
N LEU A 4 -22.32 15.25 -34.43
CA LEU A 4 -21.57 14.13 -35.02
C LEU A 4 -20.48 13.65 -34.04
N THR A 5 -20.82 12.57 -33.37
CA THR A 5 -19.96 11.72 -32.53
C THR A 5 -18.91 11.02 -33.39
N PHE A 6 -17.63 11.14 -33.02
CA PHE A 6 -16.54 10.36 -33.62
C PHE A 6 -16.16 9.20 -32.67
N GLN A 7 -16.41 7.98 -33.14
CA GLN A 7 -16.00 6.75 -32.47
C GLN A 7 -14.49 6.53 -32.63
N GLY A 8 -13.76 6.41 -31.52
CA GLY A 8 -12.38 5.94 -31.48
C GLY A 8 -12.27 4.67 -30.66
N ARG A 9 -12.51 3.51 -31.29
CA ARG A 9 -12.16 2.19 -30.73
C ARG A 9 -10.73 1.86 -31.16
N VAL A 10 -9.80 1.84 -30.21
CA VAL A 10 -8.45 1.29 -30.40
C VAL A 10 -8.53 -0.23 -30.22
N LEU A 11 -7.99 -0.93 -31.21
CA LEU A 11 -7.79 -2.38 -31.22
C LEU A 11 -6.86 -2.82 -30.09
N TYR A 12 -7.25 -3.88 -29.38
CA TYR A 12 -6.30 -4.92 -28.97
C TYR A 12 -6.92 -6.28 -29.29
N SER A 13 -6.36 -6.92 -30.33
CA SER A 13 -6.53 -8.32 -30.62
C SER A 13 -5.38 -9.12 -30.00
N PHE A 14 -5.63 -10.42 -29.84
CA PHE A 14 -4.72 -11.51 -29.46
C PHE A 14 -4.54 -11.73 -27.96
N PHE A 15 -5.26 -12.69 -27.39
CA PHE A 15 -4.70 -13.99 -27.00
C PHE A 15 -5.80 -14.97 -26.56
N ASN A 16 -5.59 -16.26 -26.85
CA ASN A 16 -6.33 -17.44 -26.37
C ASN A 16 -7.63 -17.83 -27.07
N SER A 17 -7.52 -18.01 -28.38
CA SER A 17 -8.24 -19.06 -29.11
C SER A 17 -7.74 -20.46 -28.70
N SER A 18 -8.23 -21.02 -27.59
CA SER A 18 -8.11 -22.46 -27.24
C SER A 18 -8.97 -22.91 -26.04
N VAL A 19 -10.25 -22.54 -25.92
CA VAL A 19 -11.17 -23.25 -24.97
C VAL A 19 -12.64 -23.26 -25.45
N VAL A 20 -12.91 -23.38 -26.75
CA VAL A 20 -14.31 -23.42 -27.26
C VAL A 20 -14.70 -24.77 -27.88
N VAL A 21 -13.79 -25.75 -27.92
CA VAL A 21 -14.10 -27.06 -28.51
C VAL A 21 -13.88 -28.17 -27.49
N LEU A 22 -14.86 -28.41 -26.61
CA LEU A 22 -15.26 -29.74 -26.08
C LEU A 22 -16.22 -29.63 -24.87
N ILE A 23 -17.45 -29.14 -25.08
CA ILE A 23 -18.57 -29.52 -24.19
C ILE A 23 -19.83 -29.75 -25.03
N MET A 24 -19.73 -30.66 -26.01
CA MET A 24 -20.87 -31.27 -26.67
C MET A 24 -20.65 -32.79 -26.63
N SER A 25 -20.67 -33.35 -25.42
CA SER A 25 -20.86 -34.77 -25.20
C SER A 25 -21.93 -34.95 -24.14
N GLN A 26 -23.14 -35.19 -24.63
CA GLN A 26 -24.18 -36.03 -24.06
C GLN A 26 -24.08 -36.30 -22.54
N ILE A 27 -24.72 -35.45 -21.74
CA ILE A 27 -25.20 -35.87 -20.42
C ILE A 27 -26.72 -35.86 -20.50
N THR A 28 -27.30 -37.04 -20.71
CA THR A 28 -28.72 -37.30 -20.51
C THR A 28 -29.00 -37.13 -19.03
N VAL A 29 -29.41 -35.92 -18.67
CA VAL A 29 -29.65 -35.50 -17.29
C VAL A 29 -31.03 -35.96 -16.84
N SER A 30 -31.05 -36.91 -15.91
CA SER A 30 -32.21 -37.22 -15.08
C SER A 30 -32.73 -35.95 -14.39
N LYS A 31 -34.06 -35.85 -14.19
CA LYS A 31 -34.81 -34.70 -13.66
C LYS A 31 -34.23 -34.08 -12.36
N SER A 32 -33.37 -34.81 -11.63
CA SER A 32 -32.67 -34.33 -10.43
C SER A 32 -31.52 -33.35 -10.69
N GLU A 33 -30.86 -33.34 -11.86
CA GLU A 33 -29.70 -32.45 -12.09
C GLU A 33 -30.08 -31.07 -12.66
N ALA A 34 -31.31 -30.87 -13.11
CA ALA A 34 -31.80 -29.54 -13.50
C ALA A 34 -31.84 -28.57 -12.32
N LYS A 35 -32.03 -29.08 -11.09
CA LYS A 35 -32.00 -28.28 -9.85
C LYS A 35 -30.56 -27.97 -9.43
N MET A 36 -29.64 -28.93 -9.63
CA MET A 36 -28.22 -28.79 -9.29
C MET A 36 -27.49 -27.81 -10.22
N LYS A 37 -27.81 -27.83 -11.53
CA LYS A 37 -27.26 -26.87 -12.51
C LYS A 37 -27.68 -25.42 -12.24
N LYS A 38 -28.94 -25.19 -11.80
CA LYS A 38 -29.42 -23.86 -11.41
C LYS A 38 -28.69 -23.32 -10.18
N MET A 39 -28.35 -24.18 -9.22
CA MET A 39 -27.55 -23.80 -8.06
C MET A 39 -26.11 -23.47 -8.43
N PHE A 40 -25.51 -24.22 -9.36
CA PHE A 40 -24.14 -23.97 -9.82
C PHE A 40 -23.99 -22.65 -10.58
N VAL A 41 -24.95 -22.33 -11.46
CA VAL A 41 -24.95 -21.05 -12.20
C VAL A 41 -25.13 -19.86 -11.26
N GLY A 42 -25.97 -19.98 -10.23
CA GLY A 42 -26.12 -18.94 -9.21
C GLY A 42 -24.83 -18.66 -8.44
N LEU A 43 -24.08 -19.71 -8.08
CA LEU A 43 -22.81 -19.57 -7.35
C LEU A 43 -21.74 -18.83 -8.16
N VAL A 44 -21.63 -19.13 -9.47
CA VAL A 44 -20.65 -18.49 -10.35
C VAL A 44 -20.95 -17.00 -10.53
N ILE A 45 -22.23 -16.62 -10.64
CA ILE A 45 -22.65 -15.21 -10.75
C ILE A 45 -22.34 -14.45 -9.46
N VAL A 46 -22.60 -15.05 -8.29
CA VAL A 46 -22.29 -14.43 -6.98
C VAL A 46 -20.78 -14.21 -6.82
N LEU A 47 -19.95 -15.18 -7.23
CA LEU A 47 -18.49 -15.05 -7.23
C LEU A 47 -18.00 -13.95 -8.18
N TRP A 48 -18.61 -13.81 -9.35
CA TRP A 48 -18.26 -12.78 -10.33
C TRP A 48 -18.60 -11.36 -9.84
N VAL A 49 -19.76 -11.20 -9.20
CA VAL A 49 -20.15 -9.93 -8.58
C VAL A 49 -19.24 -9.62 -7.39
N ALA A 50 -18.92 -10.59 -6.55
CA ALA A 50 -18.00 -10.39 -5.42
C ALA A 50 -16.59 -9.97 -5.86
N ALA A 51 -16.08 -10.54 -6.96
CA ALA A 51 -14.80 -10.14 -7.54
C ALA A 51 -14.80 -8.72 -8.13
N SER A 52 -15.97 -8.22 -8.56
CA SER A 52 -16.13 -6.87 -9.12
C SER A 52 -16.11 -5.76 -8.06
N PHE A 53 -16.25 -6.12 -6.78
CA PHE A 53 -16.15 -5.17 -5.66
C PHE A 53 -14.77 -5.17 -4.99
N LEU A 54 -13.77 -5.85 -5.56
CA LEU A 54 -12.42 -5.72 -5.06
C LEU A 54 -11.92 -4.31 -5.40
N PRO A 55 -11.63 -3.44 -4.40
CA PRO A 55 -10.95 -2.20 -4.69
C PRO A 55 -9.62 -2.55 -5.35
N ILE A 56 -9.39 -2.00 -6.54
CA ILE A 56 -8.09 -2.08 -7.20
C ILE A 56 -7.11 -1.41 -6.24
N LEU A 57 -6.26 -2.22 -5.63
CA LEU A 57 -5.18 -1.73 -4.79
C LEU A 57 -4.16 -1.08 -5.73
N SER A 58 -4.42 0.18 -6.09
CA SER A 58 -3.47 1.00 -6.82
C SER A 58 -2.34 1.31 -5.84
N ALA A 59 -1.21 0.63 -6.00
CA ALA A 59 0.03 1.02 -5.34
C ALA A 59 0.41 2.39 -5.91
N ALA A 60 -0.06 3.47 -5.27
CA ALA A 60 0.45 4.80 -5.54
C ALA A 60 1.93 4.78 -5.11
N GLU A 61 2.82 5.14 -6.03
CA GLU A 61 4.20 5.44 -5.66
C GLU A 61 4.16 6.62 -4.68
N GLU A 62 4.38 6.31 -3.40
CA GLU A 62 4.44 7.33 -2.36
C GLU A 62 5.80 8.03 -2.51
N ASN A 63 5.78 9.35 -2.74
CA ASN A 63 7.01 10.13 -2.72
C ASN A 63 7.48 10.21 -1.27
N LEU A 64 8.56 9.50 -0.96
CA LEU A 64 9.18 9.51 0.36
C LEU A 64 10.35 10.51 0.36
N ASP A 65 10.33 11.38 1.36
CA ASP A 65 11.44 12.26 1.70
C ASP A 65 12.27 11.62 2.82
N TYR A 66 13.53 12.03 2.91
CA TYR A 66 14.48 11.51 3.89
C TYR A 66 14.99 12.62 4.81
N THR A 67 15.13 12.33 6.10
CA THR A 67 15.79 13.22 7.05
C THR A 67 16.63 12.46 8.07
N TYR A 68 17.56 13.19 8.72
CA TYR A 68 18.38 12.70 9.81
C TYR A 68 18.37 13.71 10.96
N GLY A 69 18.25 13.21 12.19
CA GLY A 69 18.20 14.06 13.36
C GLY A 69 18.45 13.34 14.67
N VAL A 70 18.42 14.12 15.75
CA VAL A 70 18.54 13.62 17.13
C VAL A 70 17.18 13.57 17.78
N VAL A 71 16.81 12.45 18.39
CA VAL A 71 15.51 12.28 19.05
C VAL A 71 15.40 13.23 20.23
N VAL A 72 14.35 14.05 20.24
CA VAL A 72 14.00 14.95 21.35
C VAL A 72 12.99 14.27 22.27
N SER A 73 11.97 13.65 21.69
CA SER A 73 10.97 12.86 22.42
C SER A 73 10.37 11.79 21.51
N ILE A 74 9.86 10.71 22.09
CA ILE A 74 9.24 9.62 21.34
C ILE A 74 8.05 9.03 22.11
N SER A 75 7.01 8.67 21.36
CA SER A 75 5.83 7.95 21.84
C SER A 75 5.45 6.85 20.85
N GLN A 76 4.37 6.12 21.12
CA GLN A 76 3.83 5.12 20.18
C GLN A 76 3.23 5.72 18.90
N LYS A 77 2.94 7.03 18.89
CA LYS A 77 2.22 7.69 17.78
C LYS A 77 3.03 8.78 17.10
N SER A 78 4.10 9.25 17.73
CA SER A 78 4.91 10.35 17.21
C SER A 78 6.35 10.25 17.68
N ILE A 79 7.25 10.76 16.86
CA ILE A 79 8.65 10.98 17.20
C ILE A 79 8.99 12.44 16.87
N GLN A 80 9.59 13.14 17.82
CA GLN A 80 10.11 14.48 17.60
C GLN A 80 11.62 14.39 17.45
N ILE A 81 12.16 14.92 16.36
CA ILE A 81 13.60 14.98 16.13
C ILE A 81 14.08 16.42 15.97
N SER A 82 15.32 16.67 16.38
CA SER A 82 16.04 17.91 16.14
C SER A 82 16.87 17.76 14.88
N GLU A 83 16.48 18.46 13.81
CA GLU A 83 17.13 18.46 12.50
C GLU A 83 17.63 19.86 12.13
N TYR A 84 18.58 19.96 11.20
CA TYR A 84 19.09 21.25 10.74
C TYR A 84 18.24 21.78 9.58
N ASP A 85 17.62 22.94 9.77
CA ASP A 85 16.84 23.64 8.76
C ASP A 85 17.74 24.69 8.08
N LEU A 86 17.99 24.47 6.79
CA LEU A 86 18.85 25.34 5.96
C LEU A 86 18.25 26.74 5.79
N GLU A 87 16.92 26.84 5.74
CA GLU A 87 16.22 28.12 5.54
C GLU A 87 16.27 28.98 6.80
N LYS A 88 16.15 28.36 7.96
CA LYS A 88 16.22 29.03 9.27
C LYS A 88 17.63 29.17 9.81
N GLY A 89 18.61 28.50 9.19
CA GLY A 89 20.02 28.57 9.59
C GLY A 89 20.29 28.00 10.98
N GLY A 90 19.58 26.94 11.38
CA GLY A 90 19.69 26.39 12.72
C GLY A 90 18.95 25.08 12.93
N LYS A 91 19.09 24.52 14.14
CA LYS A 91 18.36 23.32 14.53
C LYS A 91 16.91 23.66 14.87
N VAL A 92 15.99 22.85 14.36
CA VAL A 92 14.56 22.92 14.65
C VAL A 92 14.07 21.57 15.13
N ASN A 93 13.03 21.57 15.96
CA ASN A 93 12.36 20.35 16.40
C ASN A 93 11.14 20.12 15.52
N ILE A 94 11.08 18.96 14.87
CA ILE A 94 10.00 18.59 13.95
C ILE A 94 9.34 17.33 14.49
N ASP A 95 8.01 17.36 14.56
CA ASP A 95 7.17 16.24 14.96
C ASP A 95 6.76 15.42 13.74
N TYR A 96 7.06 14.12 13.78
CA TYR A 96 6.64 13.13 12.80
C TYR A 96 5.59 12.22 13.43
N LYS A 97 4.45 12.04 12.76
CA LYS A 97 3.51 10.98 13.12
C LYS A 97 4.07 9.64 12.68
N ILE A 98 3.90 8.62 13.51
CA ILE A 98 4.37 7.27 13.18
C ILE A 98 3.25 6.53 12.46
N ASP A 99 3.52 6.07 11.24
CA ASP A 99 2.61 5.17 10.53
C ASP A 99 2.44 3.87 11.34
N PRO A 100 1.22 3.37 11.56
CA PRO A 100 1.01 2.08 12.23
C PRO A 100 1.74 0.91 11.56
N ALA A 101 2.08 1.03 10.27
CA ALA A 101 2.85 0.07 9.50
C ALA A 101 4.32 0.53 9.28
N VAL A 102 4.85 1.41 10.13
CA VAL A 102 6.24 1.88 10.04
C VAL A 102 7.22 0.72 10.01
N GLU A 103 8.19 0.81 9.11
CA GLU A 103 9.32 -0.10 9.06
C GLU A 103 10.37 0.31 10.08
N LEU A 104 10.83 -0.63 10.90
CA LEU A 104 11.86 -0.39 11.91
C LEU A 104 13.17 -1.03 11.45
N MET A 105 14.20 -0.20 11.27
CA MET A 105 15.50 -0.63 10.81
C MET A 105 16.52 -0.55 11.95
N ASN A 106 17.32 -1.61 12.09
CA ASN A 106 18.34 -1.78 13.16
C ASN A 106 17.80 -1.79 14.60
N ILE A 107 16.49 -1.85 14.79
CA ILE A 107 15.81 -2.00 16.07
C ILE A 107 14.62 -2.95 15.91
N SER A 108 14.21 -3.62 16.98
CA SER A 108 13.03 -4.50 16.96
C SER A 108 11.76 -3.78 17.41
N SER A 109 11.91 -2.64 18.10
CA SER A 109 10.80 -1.94 18.73
C SER A 109 11.11 -0.45 18.99
N LEU A 110 10.08 0.39 18.97
CA LEU A 110 10.22 1.83 19.27
C LEU A 110 10.71 2.10 20.70
N GLN A 111 10.52 1.16 21.64
CA GLN A 111 11.00 1.29 23.02
C GLN A 111 12.54 1.26 23.12
N GLU A 112 13.23 0.79 22.08
CA GLU A 112 14.68 0.82 22.03
C GLU A 112 15.22 2.22 21.72
N ILE A 113 14.41 3.11 21.15
CA ILE A 113 14.78 4.49 20.88
C ILE A 113 14.54 5.34 22.13
N SER A 114 15.51 6.18 22.48
CA SER A 114 15.47 7.13 23.58
C SER A 114 15.83 8.53 23.12
N ALA A 115 15.43 9.55 23.89
CA ALA A 115 15.88 10.91 23.65
C ALA A 115 17.42 10.98 23.66
N GLY A 116 17.98 11.68 22.67
CA GLY A 116 19.43 11.78 22.43
C GLY A 116 19.98 10.78 21.41
N ASP A 117 19.21 9.76 21.01
CA ASP A 117 19.62 8.86 19.94
C ASP A 117 19.63 9.57 18.58
N ASN A 118 20.52 9.14 17.68
CA ASN A 118 20.46 9.56 16.28
C ASN A 118 19.55 8.62 15.50
N VAL A 119 18.70 9.20 14.66
CA VAL A 119 17.78 8.45 13.80
C VAL A 119 17.75 9.03 12.39
N ALA A 120 17.54 8.15 11.43
CA ALA A 120 17.10 8.52 10.09
C ALA A 120 15.62 8.17 9.92
N ILE A 121 14.88 9.05 9.24
CA ILE A 121 13.45 8.87 9.01
C ILE A 121 13.18 9.06 7.53
N GLU A 122 12.59 8.03 6.90
CA GLU A 122 11.86 8.19 5.64
C GLU A 122 10.42 8.54 5.96
N TYR A 123 9.89 9.59 5.35
CA TYR A 123 8.56 10.09 5.64
C TYR A 123 7.83 10.52 4.38
N SER A 124 6.51 10.46 4.41
CA SER A 124 5.66 11.14 3.44
C SER A 124 5.03 12.38 4.05
N THR A 125 4.62 13.30 3.19
CA THR A 125 3.91 14.51 3.59
C THR A 125 2.44 14.41 3.17
N ASN A 126 1.53 14.57 4.12
CA ASN A 126 0.09 14.64 3.88
C ASN A 126 -0.44 16.00 4.34
N GLY A 127 -0.49 16.96 3.42
CA GLY A 127 -0.74 18.36 3.76
C GLY A 127 0.44 18.96 4.52
N GLU A 128 0.21 19.35 5.78
CA GLU A 128 1.27 19.86 6.67
C GLU A 128 1.85 18.78 7.58
N GLU A 129 1.26 17.57 7.59
CA GLU A 129 1.68 16.50 8.48
C GLU A 129 2.77 15.64 7.84
N LYS A 130 3.88 15.44 8.56
CA LYS A 130 4.92 14.48 8.20
C LYS A 130 4.63 13.13 8.86
N ILE A 131 4.57 12.08 8.05
CA ILE A 131 4.25 10.71 8.48
C ILE A 131 5.47 9.82 8.24
N ALA A 132 6.11 9.35 9.31
CA ALA A 132 7.24 8.44 9.26
C ALA A 132 6.80 7.06 8.74
N LYS A 133 7.46 6.60 7.68
CA LYS A 133 7.25 5.31 6.99
C LYS A 133 8.35 4.32 7.32
N SER A 134 9.58 4.79 7.52
CA SER A 134 10.69 4.00 8.05
C SER A 134 11.44 4.81 9.09
N ILE A 135 11.89 4.14 10.15
CA ILE A 135 12.75 4.69 11.19
C ILE A 135 13.96 3.77 11.36
N GLU A 136 15.14 4.31 11.07
CA GLU A 136 16.42 3.65 11.34
C GLU A 136 17.09 4.32 12.53
N ALA A 137 17.41 3.56 13.58
CA ALA A 137 18.20 4.07 14.68
C ALA A 137 19.68 3.74 14.49
N ASP A 138 20.56 4.75 14.57
CA ASP A 138 22.01 4.54 14.62
C ASP A 138 22.40 4.11 16.04
N LYS A 139 22.07 2.86 16.35
CA LYS A 139 22.63 2.16 17.50
C LYS A 139 24.04 1.75 17.11
N LYS A 140 25.01 2.67 17.26
CA LYS A 140 26.42 2.26 17.34
C LYS A 140 26.48 1.05 18.27
N PHE A 141 26.99 -0.06 17.75
CA PHE A 141 27.19 -1.29 18.51
C PHE A 141 27.69 -0.95 19.92
N PRO A 142 27.10 -1.46 21.00
CA PRO A 142 27.54 -1.20 22.37
C PRO A 142 28.95 -1.78 22.56
N GLY A 143 29.96 -1.02 22.16
CA GLY A 143 31.30 -1.52 21.94
C GLY A 143 32.23 -0.43 21.42
N ASN A 144 32.22 0.74 22.05
CA ASN A 144 33.43 1.46 22.43
C ASN A 144 33.04 2.68 23.27
N ARG A 145 33.37 2.57 24.56
CA ARG A 145 33.37 3.65 25.54
C ARG A 145 34.46 4.66 25.22
#